data_AF-A0A8J7ED41-F1
#
_entry.id   AF-A0A8J7ED41-F1
#
_cell.length_a   1.000
_cell.length_b   1.000
_cell.length_c   1.000
_cell.angle_alpha   90.00
_cell.angle_beta   90.00
_cell.angle_gamma   90.00
#
_symmetry.space_group_name_H-M   'P 1'
#
loop_
_entity.id
_entity.type
_entity.pdbx_description
1 polymer ?
#
loop_
_entity_poly.entity_id
_entity_poly.type
_entity_poly.pdbx_seq_one_letter_code
_entity_poly.pdbx_strand_id
1 'polypeptide(L)' 'MGDTTNCEKLAVVLNRASQQGKSAFCKMLWGNQPETVQDQLRPLLSAEAIDALRSEED' A
#
# COMPACT_ATOMS: atom_id res chain seq x y z
N MET A 1 9.73 -17.97 -14.23
CA MET A 1 8.87 -18.19 -13.06
C MET A 1 9.42 -17.31 -11.96
N GLY A 2 8.74 -16.21 -11.63
CA GLY A 2 9.22 -15.28 -10.61
C GLY A 2 8.79 -13.83 -10.79
N ASP A 3 7.55 -13.57 -11.20
CA ASP A 3 6.89 -12.30 -10.89
C ASP A 3 6.59 -12.26 -9.39
N THR A 4 7.65 -12.30 -8.58
CA THR A 4 7.57 -12.12 -7.14
C THR A 4 7.20 -10.66 -6.97
N THR A 5 5.92 -10.40 -6.79
CA THR A 5 5.40 -9.08 -6.45
C THR A 5 6.27 -8.52 -5.33
N ASN A 6 7.13 -7.56 -5.68
CA ASN A 6 8.19 -7.13 -4.79
C ASN A 6 7.56 -6.19 -3.75
N CYS A 7 7.14 -6.79 -2.63
CA CYS A 7 6.43 -6.12 -1.57
C CYS A 7 7.22 -4.92 -1.04
N GLU A 8 8.56 -4.98 -1.03
CA GLU A 8 9.39 -3.84 -0.63
C GLU A 8 9.24 -2.66 -1.59
N LYS A 9 9.22 -2.91 -2.92
CA LYS A 9 9.01 -1.85 -3.91
C LYS A 9 7.60 -1.25 -3.80
N LEU A 10 6.59 -2.10 -3.64
CA LEU A 10 5.21 -1.64 -3.44
C LEU A 10 5.05 -0.84 -2.14
N ALA A 11 5.69 -1.27 -1.05
CA ALA A 11 5.70 -0.54 0.21
C ALA A 11 6.34 0.84 0.06
N VAL A 12 7.47 0.95 -0.65
CA VAL A 12 8.11 2.24 -0.95
C VAL A 12 7.18 3.15 -1.76
N VAL A 13 6.49 2.61 -2.77
CA VAL A 13 5.53 3.37 -3.58
C VAL A 13 4.35 3.85 -2.73
N LEU A 14 3.77 2.98 -1.91
CA LEU A 14 2.65 3.30 -1.01
C LEU A 14 3.04 4.36 0.02
N ASN A 15 4.19 4.20 0.69
CA ASN A 15 4.70 5.16 1.67
C ASN A 15 4.98 6.53 1.04
N ARG A 16 5.55 6.58 -0.17
CA ARG A 16 5.78 7.85 -0.86
C ARG A 16 4.49 8.50 -1.35
N ALA A 17 3.53 7.70 -1.80
CA ALA A 17 2.25 8.20 -2.28
C ALA A 17 1.41 8.77 -1.13
N SER A 18 1.42 8.12 0.04
CA SER A 18 0.73 8.64 1.24
C SER A 18 1.30 9.98 1.69
N GLN A 19 2.63 10.13 1.70
CA GLN A 19 3.30 11.40 2.03
C GLN A 19 2.98 12.53 1.05
N GLN A 20 2.57 12.22 -0.17
CA GLN A 20 2.14 13.19 -1.18
C GLN A 20 0.63 13.49 -1.11
N GLY A 21 -0.10 12.96 -0.13
CA GLY A 21 -1.55 13.09 -0.02
C GLY A 21 -2.32 12.32 -1.12
N LYS A 22 -1.68 11.35 -1.79
CA LYS A 22 -2.30 10.56 -2.87
C LYS A 22 -3.06 9.35 -2.33
N SER A 23 -3.94 9.56 -1.35
CA SER A 23 -4.65 8.49 -0.66
C SER A 23 -5.49 7.62 -1.61
N ALA A 24 -6.13 8.23 -2.62
CA ALA A 24 -6.88 7.48 -3.64
C ALA A 24 -5.99 6.54 -4.47
N PHE A 25 -4.77 6.95 -4.79
CA PHE A 25 -3.80 6.11 -5.51
C PHE A 25 -3.29 4.97 -4.61
N CYS A 26 -3.04 5.25 -3.33
CA CYS A 26 -2.67 4.21 -2.37
C CYS A 26 -3.76 3.12 -2.28
N LYS A 27 -5.03 3.52 -2.17
CA LYS A 27 -6.17 2.60 -2.11
C LYS A 27 -6.34 1.81 -3.40
N MET A 28 -6.22 2.45 -4.56
CA MET A 28 -6.27 1.77 -5.86
C MET A 28 -5.17 0.71 -5.99
N LEU A 29 -3.93 1.06 -5.64
CA LEU A 29 -2.81 0.12 -5.66
C LEU A 29 -3.02 -1.05 -4.69
N TRP A 30 -3.50 -0.74 -3.48
CA TRP A 30 -3.79 -1.71 -2.43
C TRP A 30 -4.90 -2.69 -2.82
N GLY A 31 -6.02 -2.18 -3.34
CA GLY A 31 -7.14 -3.00 -3.81
C GLY A 31 -6.80 -3.87 -5.02
N ASN A 32 -5.81 -3.49 -5.81
CA ASN A 32 -5.29 -4.31 -6.90
C ASN A 32 -4.32 -5.41 -6.44
N GLN A 33 -3.92 -5.44 -5.16
CA GLN A 33 -3.08 -6.51 -4.63
C GLN A 33 -3.94 -7.65 -4.05
N PRO A 34 -3.53 -8.92 -4.27
CA PRO A 34 -4.16 -10.05 -3.58
C PRO A 34 -3.92 -9.97 -2.07
N GLU A 35 -4.81 -10.60 -1.31
CA GLU A 35 -4.80 -10.56 0.16
C GLU A 35 -3.45 -11.02 0.76
N THR A 36 -2.82 -12.03 0.15
CA THR A 36 -1.48 -12.52 0.55
C THR A 36 -0.37 -11.49 0.38
N VAL A 37 -0.49 -10.57 -0.58
CA VAL A 37 0.45 -9.46 -0.78
C VAL A 37 0.12 -8.31 0.15
N GLN A 38 -1.16 -8.05 0.42
CA GLN A 38 -1.58 -7.06 1.42
C GLN A 38 -1.07 -7.42 2.82
N ASP A 39 -1.15 -8.69 3.22
CA ASP A 39 -0.61 -9.18 4.49
C ASP A 39 0.91 -8.99 4.59
N GLN A 40 1.63 -9.26 3.50
CA GLN A 40 3.08 -9.04 3.43
C GLN A 40 3.46 -7.54 3.40
N LEU A 41 2.59 -6.69 2.84
CA LEU A 41 2.82 -5.24 2.76
C LEU A 41 2.54 -4.53 4.08
N ARG A 42 1.49 -4.93 4.81
CA ARG A 42 1.07 -4.32 6.09
C ARG A 42 2.23 -3.99 7.04
N PRO A 43 3.16 -4.91 7.35
CA PRO A 43 4.28 -4.63 8.26
C PRO A 43 5.35 -3.71 7.65
N LEU A 44 5.38 -3.51 6.34
CA LEU A 44 6.33 -2.66 5.63
C LEU A 44 5.81 -1.22 5.41
N LEU A 45 4.53 -0.98 5.69
CA LEU A 45 3.91 0.32 5.54
C LEU A 45 4.22 1.23 6.73
N SER A 46 4.39 2.51 6.42
CA SER A 46 4.49 3.57 7.41
C SER A 46 3.10 3.90 7.97
N ALA A 47 3.06 4.50 9.17
CA ALA A 47 1.81 4.91 9.80
C ALA A 47 0.94 5.79 8.87
N GLU A 48 1.57 6.72 8.13
CA GLU A 48 0.88 7.57 7.14
C GLU A 48 0.24 6.77 6.00
N ALA A 49 0.89 5.69 5.54
CA ALA A 49 0.35 4.85 4.48
C ALA A 49 -0.83 4.02 5.00
N ILE A 50 -0.73 3.50 6.21
CA ILE A 50 -1.83 2.78 6.88
C ILE A 50 -3.02 3.72 7.10
N ASP A 51 -2.77 4.97 7.49
CA ASP A 51 -3.80 6.00 7.68
C ASP A 51 -4.48 6.38 6.35
N ALA A 52 -3.69 6.56 5.29
CA ALA A 52 -4.19 6.83 3.95
C ALA A 52 -5.05 5.67 3.40
N LEU A 53 -4.74 4.42 3.78
CA LEU A 53 -5.55 3.24 3.44
C LEU A 53 -6.83 3.12 4.28
N ARG A 54 -6.81 3.63 5.53
CA ARG A 54 -7.95 3.62 6.45
C ARG A 54 -8.92 4.79 6.31
N SER A 55 -8.53 5.86 5.62
CA SER A 55 -9.35 7.06 5.41
C SER A 55 -10.58 6.83 4.49
N GLU A 56 -11.30 5.71 4.62
CA GLU A 56 -12.59 5.45 3.93
C GLU A 56 -13.59 4.80 4.91
N GLU A 57 -14.00 5.57 5.91
CA GLU A 57 -15.27 5.46 6.64
C GLU A 57 -15.66 6.87 7.13
N ASP A 58 -16.08 7.76 6.22
CA ASP A 58 -16.97 8.90 6.52
C ASP A 58 -18.00 9.04 5.39
#